data_AF-A0A2J4RA80-F1
#
_entry.id   AF-A0A2J4RA80-F1
#
_cell.length_a   1.000
_cell.length_b   1.000
_cell.length_c   1.000
_cell.angle_alpha   90.00
_cell.angle_beta   90.00
_cell.angle_gamma   90.00
#
_symmetry.space_group_name_H-M   'P 1'
#
loop_
_entity.id
_entity.type
_entity.pdbx_description
1 polymer ?
#
loop_
_entity_poly.entity_id
_entity_poly.type
_entity_poly.pdbx_seq_one_letter_code
_entity_poly.pdbx_strand_id
1 'polypeptide(L)' 'MKKIKLIVGGVICASYLFTSVLSMASDNINNHSVHFDKGSNGTIIKSTVTGDGVNDYTLEAKAGQMMHIN' A
#
# COMPACT_ATOMS: atom_id res chain seq x y z
N MET A 1 -24.95 4.29 -49.11
CA MET A 1 -24.49 4.84 -47.81
C MET A 1 -25.53 5.84 -47.30
N LYS A 2 -26.23 5.52 -46.21
CA LYS A 2 -27.24 6.39 -45.58
C LYS A 2 -26.77 6.65 -44.14
N LYS A 3 -26.49 7.91 -43.81
CA LYS A 3 -25.87 8.32 -42.54
C LYS A 3 -26.90 8.22 -41.41
N ILE A 4 -26.66 7.34 -40.44
CA ILE A 4 -27.43 7.28 -39.20
C ILE A 4 -26.89 8.38 -38.29
N LYS A 5 -27.71 9.40 -38.00
CA LYS A 5 -27.45 10.36 -36.92
C LYS A 5 -28.17 9.86 -35.67
N LEU A 6 -27.41 9.52 -34.65
CA LEU A 6 -27.91 9.25 -33.31
C LEU A 6 -27.70 10.52 -32.48
N ILE A 7 -28.79 11.22 -32.17
CA ILE A 7 -28.82 12.20 -31.07
C ILE A 7 -29.78 11.63 -30.04
N VAL A 8 -29.21 10.91 -29.08
CA VAL A 8 -29.80 10.57 -27.78
C VAL A 8 -28.88 11.30 -26.80
N GLY A 9 -29.27 12.44 -26.23
CA GLY A 9 -30.46 12.58 -25.41
C GLY A 9 -30.01 12.35 -23.97
N GLY A 10 -29.84 13.42 -23.22
CA GLY A 10 -29.78 13.37 -21.75
C GLY A 10 -28.38 13.33 -21.14
N VAL A 11 -27.88 14.53 -20.88
CA VAL A 11 -26.85 14.84 -19.87
C VAL A 11 -27.32 14.37 -18.50
N ILE A 12 -27.12 13.11 -18.09
CA ILE A 12 -27.15 12.70 -16.67
C ILE A 12 -26.30 11.43 -16.47
N CYS A 13 -24.98 11.57 -16.44
CA CYS A 13 -24.12 10.65 -15.67
C CYS A 13 -22.87 11.35 -15.11
N ALA A 14 -22.87 12.69 -15.08
CA ALA A 14 -21.83 13.48 -14.42
C ALA A 14 -22.00 13.52 -12.88
N SER A 15 -23.02 12.86 -12.32
CA SER A 15 -23.33 12.84 -10.89
C SER A 15 -22.76 11.64 -10.12
N TYR A 16 -22.08 10.69 -10.77
CA TYR A 16 -21.34 9.62 -10.07
C TYR A 16 -19.86 9.94 -9.84
N LEU A 17 -19.40 11.13 -10.24
CA LEU A 17 -18.01 11.57 -10.01
C LEU A 17 -17.79 12.17 -8.61
N PHE A 18 -18.79 12.13 -7.72
CA PHE A 18 -18.66 12.66 -6.38
C PHE A 18 -18.88 11.57 -5.32
N THR A 19 -17.82 11.42 -4.52
CA THR A 19 -17.79 10.87 -3.16
C THR A 19 -17.87 9.36 -2.99
N SER A 20 -16.81 8.67 -3.42
CA SER A 20 -16.07 7.88 -2.44
C SER A 20 -14.63 8.36 -2.45
N VAL A 21 -14.40 9.54 -1.86
CA VAL A 21 -13.10 9.76 -1.21
C VAL A 21 -13.13 8.78 -0.06
N LEU A 22 -12.76 7.53 -0.34
CA LEU A 22 -12.34 6.61 0.70
C LEU A 22 -11.32 7.44 1.46
N SER A 23 -11.67 7.81 2.68
CA SER A 23 -10.72 8.29 3.67
C SER A 23 -9.64 7.21 3.69
N MET A 24 -8.60 7.39 2.89
CA MET A 24 -7.36 6.67 3.05
C MET A 24 -6.95 7.15 4.43
N ALA A 25 -7.21 6.33 5.45
CA ALA A 25 -6.50 6.47 6.70
C ALA A 25 -5.04 6.54 6.25
N SER A 26 -4.44 7.71 6.39
CA SER A 26 -3.03 7.90 6.10
C SER A 26 -2.34 7.25 7.29
N ASP A 27 -2.33 5.91 7.29
CA ASP A 27 -1.66 5.13 8.30
C ASP A 27 -0.24 5.68 8.40
N ASN A 28 0.20 5.99 9.61
CA ASN A 28 1.54 6.54 9.79
C ASN A 28 2.52 5.39 9.65
N ILE A 29 3.01 5.18 8.43
CA ILE A 29 3.96 4.11 8.11
C ILE A 29 5.36 4.57 8.48
N ASN A 30 5.96 3.88 9.45
CA ASN A 30 7.34 4.05 9.85
C ASN A 30 8.19 2.98 9.16
N ASN A 31 8.91 3.36 8.11
CA ASN A 31 9.78 2.46 7.38
C ASN A 31 11.15 2.32 8.07
N HIS A 32 11.59 1.07 8.24
CA HIS A 32 12.83 0.70 8.87
C HIS A 32 13.60 -0.30 8.00
N SER A 33 14.86 0.00 7.73
CA SER A 33 15.76 -0.98 7.11
C SER A 33 16.38 -1.88 8.19
N VAL A 34 16.30 -3.19 7.99
CA VAL A 34 16.84 -4.20 8.90
C VAL A 34 18.24 -4.58 8.45
N HIS A 35 19.19 -4.45 9.37
CA HIS A 35 20.56 -4.92 9.18
C HIS A 35 20.90 -5.94 10.26
N PHE A 36 21.64 -6.97 9.87
CA PHE A 36 22.23 -7.91 10.81
C PHE A 36 23.67 -7.50 11.11
N ASP A 37 24.08 -7.73 12.35
CA ASP A 37 25.49 -7.58 12.72
C ASP A 37 26.35 -8.55 11.89
N LYS A 38 27.60 -8.15 11.64
CA LYS A 38 28.53 -8.95 10.84
C LYS A 38 28.70 -10.35 11.44
N GLY A 39 28.38 -11.37 10.65
CA GLY A 39 28.46 -12.78 11.07
C GLY A 39 27.19 -13.33 11.73
N SER A 40 26.15 -12.49 11.89
CA SER A 40 24.82 -12.90 12.34
C SER A 40 23.90 -13.24 11.16
N ASN A 41 22.87 -14.04 11.44
CA ASN A 41 21.76 -14.37 10.55
C ASN A 41 20.41 -13.81 11.04
N GLY A 42 20.42 -12.96 12.06
CA GLY A 42 19.22 -12.39 12.65
C GLY A 42 19.50 -11.17 13.53
N THR A 43 18.43 -10.49 13.91
CA THR A 43 18.44 -9.40 14.89
C THR A 43 17.12 -9.39 15.68
N ILE A 44 17.10 -8.66 16.79
CA ILE A 44 15.88 -8.43 17.59
C ILE A 44 15.53 -6.95 17.47
N ILE A 45 14.32 -6.67 16.99
CA ILE A 45 13.81 -5.31 16.87
C ILE A 45 12.79 -5.08 17.98
N LYS A 46 13.01 -4.03 18.78
CA LYS A 46 12.06 -3.55 19.78
C LYS A 46 11.40 -2.28 19.25
N SER A 47 10.10 -2.31 19.04
CA SER A 47 9.35 -1.13 18.61
C SER A 47 8.00 -1.04 19.30
N THR A 48 7.44 0.16 19.30
CA THR A 48 6.11 0.46 19.83
C THR A 48 5.26 0.95 18.67
N VAL A 49 4.02 0.45 18.58
CA VAL A 49 3.02 0.93 17.63
C VAL A 49 1.86 1.52 18.43
N THR A 50 1.37 2.70 18.04
CA THR A 50 0.26 3.39 18.70
C THR A 50 -0.81 3.79 17.68
N GLY A 51 -2.09 3.69 18.07
CA GLY A 51 -3.22 4.02 17.19
C GLY A 51 -3.17 3.22 15.88
N ASP A 52 -3.37 3.93 14.76
CA ASP A 52 -3.32 3.38 13.41
C ASP A 52 -1.90 3.42 12.79
N GLY A 53 -0.87 3.53 13.63
CA GLY A 53 0.52 3.47 13.18
C GLY A 53 0.88 2.08 12.63
N VAL A 54 1.79 2.05 11.66
CA VAL A 54 2.34 0.80 11.11
C VAL A 54 3.86 0.90 11.10
N ASN A 55 4.56 -0.17 11.44
CA ASN A 55 6.01 -0.27 11.26
C ASN A 55 6.29 -1.24 10.11
N ASP A 56 6.96 -0.75 9.07
CA ASP A 56 7.35 -1.52 7.91
C ASP A 56 8.85 -1.82 7.98
N TYR A 57 9.22 -3.11 8.02
CA TYR A 57 10.60 -3.57 8.16
C TYR A 57 11.07 -4.23 6.87
N THR A 58 12.07 -3.64 6.22
CA THR A 58 12.66 -4.14 4.99
C THR A 58 14.01 -4.79 5.26
N LEU A 59 14.13 -6.08 4.97
CA LEU A 59 15.40 -6.84 5.01
C LEU A 59 15.77 -7.25 3.58
N GLU A 60 17.00 -6.95 3.17
CA GLU A 60 17.52 -7.48 1.91
C GLU A 60 17.93 -8.95 2.04
N ALA A 61 17.42 -9.78 1.13
CA ALA A 61 17.74 -11.20 1.07
C ALA A 61 17.89 -11.66 -0.39
N LYS A 62 18.66 -12.73 -0.59
CA LYS A 62 18.83 -13.43 -1.86
C LYS A 62 17.75 -14.50 -2.01
N ALA A 63 17.37 -14.77 -3.26
CA ALA A 63 16.44 -15.85 -3.58
C ALA A 63 16.93 -17.18 -2.99
N GLY A 64 16.02 -17.92 -2.35
CA GLY A 64 16.30 -19.21 -1.71
C GLY A 64 16.77 -19.13 -0.25
N GLN A 65 16.99 -17.93 0.31
CA GLN A 65 17.21 -17.79 1.75
C GLN A 65 15.88 -17.96 2.53
N MET A 66 15.96 -18.63 3.68
CA MET A 66 14.81 -18.80 4.57
C MET A 66 14.72 -17.61 5.54
N MET A 67 13.53 -17.02 5.65
CA MET A 67 13.19 -16.04 6.68
C MET A 67 12.35 -16.73 7.76
N HIS A 68 12.67 -16.45 9.03
CA HIS A 68 11.88 -16.89 10.18
C HIS A 68 11.64 -15.69 11.10
N ILE A 69 10.37 -15.47 11.47
CA ILE A 69 9.93 -14.40 12.37
C ILE A 69 9.22 -15.09 13.54
N ASN A 70 9.54 -14.68 14.77
CA ASN A 70 8.90 -15.14 16.00
C ASN A 70 8.04 -14.03 16.59
#